data_AF-A0A1F9C8A3-F1
#
_entry.id   AF-A0A1F9C8A3-F1
#
_cell.length_a   1.000
_cell.length_b   1.000
_cell.length_c   1.000
_cell.angle_alpha   90.00
_cell.angle_beta   90.00
_cell.angle_gamma   90.00
#
_symmetry.space_group_name_H-M   'P 1'
#
loop_
_entity.id
_entity.type
_entity.pdbx_description
1 polymer ?
#
loop_
_entity_poly.entity_id
_entity_poly.type
_entity_poly.pdbx_seq_one_letter_code
_entity_poly.pdbx_strand_id
1 'polypeptide(L)' 'MVGYELYWHDPIKGYQFIGVLPERRQNPRTITKESVLHWGKKYFDKNLNPNDIFFLEVEINGKKIRPL' A
#
# COMPACT_ATOMS: atom_id res chain seq x y z
N MET A 1 -3.55 -7.42 13.09
CA MET A 1 -4.16 -7.56 11.75
C MET A 1 -3.19 -6.98 10.75
N VAL A 2 -2.92 -7.62 9.62
CA VAL A 2 -2.01 -7.10 8.60
C VAL A 2 -2.76 -6.11 7.70
N GLY A 3 -2.06 -5.12 7.17
CA GLY A 3 -2.51 -4.37 6.01
C GLY A 3 -1.34 -3.76 5.27
N TYR A 4 -1.65 -2.98 4.25
CA TYR A 4 -0.66 -2.43 3.34
C TYR A 4 -0.83 -0.92 3.30
N GLU A 5 0.16 -0.16 3.76
CA GLU A 5 0.24 1.28 3.54
C GLU A 5 0.78 1.52 2.15
N LEU A 6 0.07 2.31 1.34
CA LEU A 6 0.49 2.67 0.01
C LEU A 6 1.04 4.08 0.02
N TYR A 7 2.08 4.26 -0.80
CA TYR A 7 2.77 5.52 -0.98
C TYR A 7 2.98 5.77 -2.47
N TRP A 8 2.81 7.01 -2.87
CA TRP A 8 3.10 7.48 -4.23
C TRP A 8 4.36 8.35 -4.23
N HIS A 9 5.23 8.14 -5.20
CA HIS A 9 6.37 9.00 -5.43
C HIS A 9 5.98 10.23 -6.26
N ASP A 10 5.75 11.36 -5.58
CA ASP A 10 5.60 12.67 -6.21
C ASP A 10 7.00 13.22 -6.56
N PRO A 11 7.30 13.56 -7.83
CA PRO A 11 8.63 14.05 -8.21
C PRO A 11 9.08 15.34 -7.51
N ILE A 12 8.14 16.14 -6.98
CA ILE A 12 8.39 17.42 -6.32
C ILE A 12 8.37 17.25 -4.80
N LYS A 13 7.41 16.48 -4.28
CA LYS A 13 7.15 16.35 -2.84
C LYS A 13 7.77 15.09 -2.21
N GLY A 14 8.35 14.21 -3.02
CA GLY A 14 8.83 12.90 -2.58
C GLY A 14 7.69 11.94 -2.27
N TYR A 15 7.93 10.96 -1.40
CA TYR A 15 6.93 9.93 -1.09
C TYR A 15 5.76 10.47 -0.28
N GLN A 16 4.56 10.37 -0.85
CA GLN A 16 3.29 10.78 -0.26
C GLN A 16 2.50 9.55 0.17
N PHE A 17 2.03 9.51 1.41
CA PHE A 17 1.07 8.51 1.87
C PHE A 17 -0.26 8.71 1.13
N ILE A 18 -0.78 7.64 0.51
CA ILE A 18 -2.05 7.70 -0.23
C ILE A 18 -3.17 6.93 0.47
N GLY A 19 -2.88 5.84 1.18
CA GLY A 19 -3.87 5.19 2.05
C GLY A 19 -3.49 3.79 2.53
N VAL A 20 -4.41 3.14 3.24
CA VAL A 20 -4.22 1.79 3.80
C VAL A 20 -5.20 0.80 3.19
N LEU A 21 -4.69 -0.32 2.69
CA LEU A 21 -5.47 -1.51 2.38
C LEU A 21 -5.44 -2.46 3.59
N PRO A 22 -6.50 -2.53 4.41
CA PRO A 22 -6.59 -3.53 5.46
C PRO A 22 -6.74 -4.93 4.84
N GLU A 23 -5.91 -5.89 5.22
CA GLU A 23 -6.07 -7.27 4.78
C GLU A 23 -7.20 -7.92 5.58
N ARG A 24 -8.30 -8.23 4.87
CA ARG A 24 -9.52 -8.79 5.45
C ARG A 24 -9.72 -10.26 5.07
N ARG A 25 -8.89 -10.81 4.18
CA ARG A 25 -8.95 -12.21 3.79
C ARG A 25 -8.52 -13.08 4.96
N GLN A 26 -9.18 -14.23 5.09
CA GLN A 26 -8.86 -15.23 6.11
C GLN A 26 -7.46 -15.84 5.92
N ASN A 27 -6.95 -15.85 4.68
CA ASN A 27 -5.58 -16.24 4.36
C ASN A 27 -4.82 -15.08 3.66
N PRO A 28 -4.07 -14.27 4.44
CA PRO A 28 -3.28 -13.14 3.92
C PRO A 28 -2.24 -13.54 2.89
N ARG A 29 -1.78 -14.81 2.88
CA ARG A 29 -0.71 -15.28 1.97
C ARG A 29 -1.11 -15.31 0.49
N THR A 30 -2.38 -15.05 0.19
CA THR A 30 -2.91 -15.05 -1.18
C THR A 30 -2.87 -13.68 -1.85
N ILE A 31 -2.61 -12.60 -1.10
CA ILE A 31 -2.47 -11.28 -1.70
C ILE A 31 -1.09 -11.16 -2.36
N THR A 32 -1.08 -10.68 -3.60
CA THR A 32 0.15 -10.43 -4.35
C THR A 32 0.49 -8.95 -4.38
N LYS A 33 1.74 -8.64 -4.70
CA LYS A 33 2.20 -7.25 -4.93
C LYS A 33 1.31 -6.55 -5.96
N GLU A 34 0.98 -7.24 -7.04
CA GLU A 34 0.13 -6.72 -8.13
C GLU A 34 -1.28 -6.40 -7.65
N SER A 35 -1.83 -7.22 -6.74
CA SER A 35 -3.16 -6.99 -6.16
C SER A 35 -3.20 -5.70 -5.33
N VAL A 36 -2.16 -5.44 -4.54
CA VAL A 36 -2.02 -4.22 -3.73
C VAL A 36 -1.86 -3.00 -4.64
N LEU A 37 -0.98 -3.07 -5.65
CA LEU A 37 -0.76 -1.97 -6.59
C LEU A 37 -2.00 -1.67 -7.45
N HIS A 38 -2.70 -2.69 -7.93
CA HIS A 38 -3.95 -2.52 -8.67
C HIS A 38 -5.02 -1.87 -7.80
N TRP A 39 -5.12 -2.26 -6.53
CA TRP A 39 -6.00 -1.60 -5.56
C TRP A 39 -5.62 -0.12 -5.41
N GLY A 40 -4.34 0.20 -5.21
CA GLY A 40 -3.87 1.58 -5.13
C GLY A 40 -4.25 2.42 -6.34
N LYS A 41 -3.98 1.92 -7.55
CA LYS A 41 -4.39 2.59 -8.80
C LYS A 41 -5.90 2.79 -8.89
N LYS A 42 -6.69 1.79 -8.49
CA LYS A 42 -8.16 1.85 -8.59
C LYS A 42 -8.75 2.96 -7.71
N TYR A 43 -8.21 3.18 -6.51
CA TYR A 43 -8.84 4.03 -5.50
C TYR A 43 -8.23 5.43 -5.36
N PHE A 44 -6.97 5.65 -5.77
CA PHE A 44 -6.33 6.95 -5.56
C PHE A 44 -6.28 7.84 -6.81
N ASP A 45 -5.95 7.30 -7.99
CA ASP A 45 -6.11 7.98 -9.29
C ASP A 45 -5.82 7.00 -10.44
N LYS A 46 -6.62 7.04 -11.52
CA LYS A 46 -6.39 6.25 -12.74
C LYS A 46 -5.13 6.69 -13.50
N ASN A 47 -4.71 7.93 -13.29
CA ASN A 47 -3.52 8.53 -13.92
C ASN A 47 -2.22 8.20 -13.19
N LEU A 48 -2.29 7.60 -12.00
CA LEU A 48 -1.09 7.13 -11.31
C LEU A 48 -0.48 5.94 -12.08
N ASN A 49 0.80 6.07 -12.40
CA ASN A 49 1.59 4.96 -12.90
C ASN A 49 1.87 3.98 -11.74
N PRO A 50 1.51 2.69 -11.87
CA PRO A 50 1.79 1.70 -10.83
C PRO A 50 3.27 1.61 -10.42
N ASN A 51 4.19 1.98 -11.31
CA ASN A 51 5.63 2.00 -11.03
C ASN A 51 6.03 3.10 -10.04
N ASP A 52 5.20 4.13 -9.88
CA ASP A 52 5.42 5.22 -8.94
C ASP A 52 4.75 4.95 -7.59
N ILE A 53 4.09 3.79 -7.43
CA ILE A 53 3.45 3.37 -6.18
C ILE A 53 4.30 2.26 -5.55
N PHE A 54 4.59 2.40 -4.26
CA PHE A 54 5.10 1.31 -3.45
C PHE A 54 4.22 1.13 -2.21
N PHE A 55 4.40 0.02 -1.52
CA PHE A 55 3.67 -0.25 -0.29
C PHE A 55 4.54 -0.89 0.76
N LEU A 56 4.11 -0.74 2.01
CA LEU A 56 4.70 -1.35 3.18
C LEU A 56 3.65 -2.25 3.85
N GLU A 57 4.04 -3.47 4.20
CA GLU A 57 3.21 -4.31 5.06
C GLU A 57 3.28 -3.78 6.50
N VAL A 58 2.12 -3.57 7.11
CA VAL A 58 1.97 -3.00 8.46
C VAL A 58 1.01 -3.81 9.31
N GLU A 59 1.18 -3.72 10.63
CA GLU A 59 0.22 -4.28 11.58
C GLU A 59 -0.77 -3.21 12.08
N ILE A 60 -2.07 -3.42 11.81
CA ILE A 60 -3.18 -2.50 12.06
C ILE A 60 -3.73 -2.58 13.51
N ASN A 61 -3.35 -3.56 14.32
CA ASN A 61 -3.90 -3.74 15.69
C ASN A 61 -2.90 -3.48 16.83
N GLY A 62 -1.83 -2.72 16.56
CA GLY A 62 -1.01 -2.09 17.59
C GLY A 62 0.26 -2.85 18.00
N LYS A 63 1.36 -2.71 17.23
CA LYS A 63 2.58 -1.93 17.59
C LYS A 63 3.70 -2.19 16.54
N LYS A 64 3.91 -1.20 15.65
CA LYS A 64 5.00 -0.95 14.66
C LYS A 64 5.98 -2.07 14.29
N ILE A 65 6.20 -2.23 12.97
CA ILE A 65 7.55 -2.36 12.41
C ILE A 65 7.74 -1.29 11.33
N ARG A 66 8.77 -0.45 11.54
CA ARG A 66 9.25 0.55 10.58
C ARG A 66 10.04 -0.18 9.49
N PRO A 67 10.06 0.25 8.23
CA PRO A 67 11.19 -0.08 7.37
C PRO A 67 12.44 0.58 7.98
N LEU A 68 13.50 -0.20 8.17
CA LEU A 68 14.85 0.30 8.44
C LEU A 68 15.36 1.13 7.26
#